data_AF-A0A7Y5VTU6-F1
#
_entry.id   AF-A0A7Y5VTU6-F1
#
_cell.length_a   1.000
_cell.length_b   1.000
_cell.length_c   1.000
_cell.angle_alpha   90.00
_cell.angle_beta   90.00
_cell.angle_gamma   90.00
#
_symmetry.space_group_name_H-M   'P 1'
#
loop_
_entity.id
_entity.type
_entity.pdbx_description
1 polymer ?
#
loop_
_entity_poly.entity_id
_entity_poly.type
_entity_poly.pdbx_seq_one_letter_code
_entity_poly.pdbx_strand_id
1 'polypeptide(L)'
;MSHTATAIDTRRTDGASDGGRRLHALLVEFETPSAIKEAARRIRDAGFVRWDTHTPFPVHGIDEQMGIQRTKLPLLVFACGAVGCLTGLVLQWWTNASNVDLPAALNFIRGYPFQVSGKPFWSLPANIPVIFELTVLFSAFGAVFGMLVLNDLPKHYNPLFRSQRFRRVTDDRFFLCVETADPSYDPQHTPALLRSLGGTAVEEVYDEPTPPAPTRIVNRVLVVLLCLALIPPAIIAKARVSRSDSPRIHLIQDMDNQEKFKTQRAYPLFADQRVMRLPVAGAVARGELGDDAHFERGIVGNGYAEQFPAHRPEVRLTAEFLQRGHDKYGVYCAPCHGFDGSGQGRINQRAIELEEPAWVAAAALTDAERRSRPVGHLFNTITNGIRTMGPYGDRISPEDRWAIVAYVRALQRAHYPRAGDLAAVENIGPRERDGGE
;
A
#
# COMPACT_ATOMS: atom_id res chain seq x y z
N MET A 1 -27.77 11.92 -24.04
CA MET A 1 -27.93 12.18 -25.49
C MET A 1 -27.62 10.90 -26.22
N SER A 2 -28.66 10.27 -26.76
CA SER A 2 -28.62 8.93 -27.35
C SER A 2 -27.83 8.96 -28.65
N HIS A 3 -26.67 8.31 -28.69
CA HIS A 3 -25.99 7.99 -29.95
C HIS A 3 -26.71 6.79 -30.56
N THR A 4 -27.73 7.10 -31.35
CA THR A 4 -28.32 6.18 -32.32
C THR A 4 -27.21 5.71 -33.25
N ALA A 5 -26.97 4.40 -33.29
CA ALA A 5 -26.14 3.77 -34.31
C ALA A 5 -26.79 4.07 -35.68
N THR A 6 -26.28 5.08 -36.37
CA THR A 6 -26.70 5.38 -37.74
C THR A 6 -26.22 4.23 -38.60
N ALA A 7 -27.17 3.38 -39.02
CA ALA A 7 -26.94 2.39 -40.04
C ALA A 7 -26.34 3.10 -41.27
N ILE A 8 -25.10 2.75 -41.61
CA ILE A 8 -24.42 3.23 -42.81
C ILE A 8 -25.25 2.73 -43.98
N ASP A 9 -25.91 3.66 -44.67
CA ASP A 9 -26.63 3.40 -45.91
C ASP A 9 -25.63 2.92 -46.98
N THR A 10 -25.66 1.63 -47.28
CA THR A 10 -24.77 0.98 -48.25
C THR A 10 -25.23 1.16 -49.70
N ARG A 11 -26.19 2.04 -50.01
CA ARG A 11 -26.80 2.14 -51.36
C ARG A 11 -26.17 3.18 -52.29
N ARG A 12 -24.86 3.38 -52.26
CA ARG A 12 -24.20 4.19 -53.30
C ARG A 12 -22.74 3.81 -53.55
N THR A 13 -22.50 2.63 -54.08
CA THR A 13 -21.25 2.33 -54.81
C THR A 13 -21.49 1.27 -55.88
N ASP A 14 -22.01 1.69 -57.02
CA ASP A 14 -21.77 0.99 -58.28
C ASP A 14 -20.34 1.38 -58.73
N GLY A 15 -19.35 0.93 -57.96
CA GLY A 15 -17.93 1.10 -58.25
C GLY A 15 -17.41 -0.14 -58.98
N ALA A 16 -16.56 0.08 -59.99
CA ALA A 16 -15.97 -0.95 -60.84
C ALA A 16 -15.61 -2.24 -60.07
N SER A 17 -16.24 -3.34 -60.44
CA SER A 17 -16.03 -4.65 -59.84
C SER A 17 -15.11 -5.48 -60.72
N ASP A 18 -13.95 -5.84 -60.19
CA ASP A 18 -13.09 -6.86 -60.78
C ASP A 18 -13.34 -8.20 -60.06
N GLY A 19 -13.93 -9.17 -60.76
CA GLY A 19 -14.10 -10.54 -60.26
C GLY A 19 -14.91 -10.68 -58.96
N GLY A 20 -15.83 -9.77 -58.64
CA GLY A 20 -16.61 -9.79 -57.39
C GLY A 20 -15.96 -9.08 -56.20
N ARG A 21 -14.81 -8.41 -56.41
CA ARG A 21 -14.14 -7.57 -55.42
C ARG A 21 -14.58 -6.12 -55.58
N ARG A 22 -14.70 -5.40 -54.47
CA ARG A 22 -15.07 -3.98 -54.45
C ARG A 22 -13.81 -3.14 -54.31
N LEU A 23 -13.64 -2.13 -55.16
CA LEU A 23 -12.56 -1.16 -55.00
C LEU A 23 -12.68 -0.46 -53.64
N HIS A 24 -11.68 -0.63 -52.79
CA HIS A 24 -11.67 -0.13 -51.42
C HIS A 24 -10.91 1.18 -51.29
N ALA A 25 -9.72 1.27 -51.89
CA ALA A 25 -8.88 2.46 -51.81
C ALA A 25 -7.91 2.57 -52.99
N LEU A 26 -7.42 3.78 -53.22
CA LEU A 26 -6.26 4.05 -54.07
C LEU A 26 -5.05 4.32 -53.18
N LEU A 27 -3.96 3.61 -53.45
CA LEU A 27 -2.72 3.65 -52.67
C LEU A 27 -1.60 4.28 -53.51
N VAL A 28 -0.90 5.27 -52.96
CA VAL A 28 0.23 5.94 -53.61
C VAL A 28 1.51 5.70 -52.81
N GLU A 29 2.56 5.20 -53.46
CA GLU A 29 3.88 4.97 -52.86
C GLU A 29 4.81 6.19 -53.01
N PHE A 30 5.56 6.51 -51.96
CA PHE A 30 6.59 7.54 -51.95
C PHE A 30 7.90 7.02 -51.35
N GLU A 31 9.03 7.58 -51.78
CA GLU A 31 10.36 7.19 -51.29
C GLU A 31 10.85 8.05 -50.12
N THR A 32 10.30 9.26 -49.94
CA THR A 32 10.82 10.23 -48.96
C THR A 32 9.73 10.83 -48.07
N PRO A 33 10.06 11.17 -46.80
CA PRO A 33 9.14 11.87 -45.90
C PRO A 33 8.63 13.21 -46.44
N SER A 34 9.49 13.95 -47.16
CA SER A 34 9.12 15.26 -47.72
C SER A 34 8.07 15.13 -48.81
N ALA A 35 8.16 14.10 -49.66
CA ALA A 35 7.20 13.87 -50.73
C ALA A 35 5.81 13.54 -50.19
N ILE A 36 5.72 12.68 -49.17
CA ILE A 36 4.42 12.34 -48.56
C ILE A 36 3.80 13.52 -47.80
N LYS A 37 4.60 14.39 -47.16
CA LYS A 37 4.09 15.62 -46.53
C LYS A 37 3.46 16.57 -47.52
N GLU A 38 4.09 16.77 -48.67
CA GLU A 38 3.57 17.61 -49.74
C GLU A 38 2.30 16.99 -50.37
N ALA A 39 2.30 15.67 -50.57
CA ALA A 39 1.12 14.94 -51.04
C ALA A 39 -0.05 15.06 -50.05
N ALA A 40 0.20 14.90 -48.75
CA ALA A 40 -0.80 15.04 -47.69
C ALA A 40 -1.41 16.45 -47.69
N ARG A 41 -0.58 17.50 -47.82
CA ARG A 41 -1.04 18.88 -47.93
C ARG A 41 -2.01 19.07 -49.10
N ARG A 42 -1.63 18.56 -50.28
CA ARG A 42 -2.48 18.68 -51.49
C ARG A 42 -3.79 17.90 -51.38
N ILE A 43 -3.78 16.74 -50.74
CA ILE A 43 -5.00 15.93 -50.55
C ILE A 43 -5.93 16.58 -49.52
N ARG A 44 -5.38 17.10 -48.41
CA ARG A 44 -6.13 17.92 -47.46
C ARG A 44 -6.77 19.13 -48.15
N ASP A 45 -5.99 19.89 -48.92
CA ASP A 45 -6.46 21.11 -49.60
C ASP A 45 -7.49 20.79 -50.71
N ALA A 46 -7.48 19.57 -51.24
CA ALA A 46 -8.49 19.06 -52.17
C ALA A 46 -9.81 18.63 -51.50
N GLY A 47 -9.89 18.62 -50.16
CA GLY A 47 -11.13 18.41 -49.42
C GLY A 47 -11.47 16.95 -49.09
N PHE A 48 -10.54 16.02 -49.28
CA PHE A 48 -10.72 14.63 -48.86
C PHE A 48 -10.74 14.51 -47.33
N VAL A 49 -11.57 13.61 -46.79
CA VAL A 49 -11.80 13.40 -45.35
C VAL A 49 -11.61 11.96 -44.87
N ARG A 50 -11.66 10.97 -45.77
CA ARG A 50 -11.42 9.53 -45.55
C ARG A 50 -10.19 9.08 -46.31
N TRP A 51 -9.06 9.55 -45.82
CA TRP A 51 -7.74 9.20 -46.32
C TRP A 51 -6.76 9.18 -45.16
N ASP A 52 -5.66 8.48 -45.32
CA ASP A 52 -4.64 8.35 -44.29
C ASP A 52 -3.24 8.26 -44.91
N THR A 53 -2.22 8.51 -44.09
CA THR A 53 -0.82 8.29 -44.46
C THR A 53 -0.22 7.20 -43.58
N HIS A 54 0.48 6.27 -44.20
CA HIS A 54 1.15 5.18 -43.52
C HIS A 54 2.65 5.33 -43.68
N THR A 55 3.34 5.43 -42.55
CA THR A 55 4.77 5.72 -42.50
C THR A 55 5.46 4.75 -41.54
N PRO A 56 6.71 4.32 -41.82
CA PRO A 56 7.43 3.36 -40.97
C PRO A 56 7.83 3.95 -39.62
N PHE A 57 7.88 5.28 -39.51
CA PHE A 57 8.24 6.00 -38.31
C PHE A 57 7.49 7.35 -38.25
N PRO A 58 7.36 7.98 -37.07
CA PRO A 58 6.69 9.28 -36.94
C PRO A 58 7.39 10.38 -37.76
N VAL A 59 6.72 10.89 -38.79
CA VAL A 59 7.21 12.00 -39.62
C VAL A 59 6.81 13.33 -39.00
N HIS A 60 7.78 14.11 -38.51
CA HIS A 60 7.51 15.39 -37.85
C HIS A 60 6.77 16.39 -38.75
N GLY A 61 5.65 16.90 -38.23
CA GLY A 61 4.80 17.89 -38.90
C GLY A 61 3.88 17.30 -39.98
N ILE A 62 3.76 15.98 -40.11
CA ILE A 62 2.79 15.37 -41.02
C ILE A 62 1.34 15.65 -40.56
N ASP A 63 1.09 15.64 -39.25
CA ASP A 63 -0.22 15.93 -38.65
C ASP A 63 -0.78 17.29 -39.08
N GLU A 64 0.09 18.31 -39.14
CA GLU A 64 -0.26 19.66 -39.61
C GLU A 64 -0.58 19.66 -41.11
N GLN A 65 0.19 18.92 -41.92
CA GLN A 65 -0.07 18.78 -43.35
C GLN A 65 -1.36 18.01 -43.64
N MET A 66 -1.70 17.04 -42.80
CA MET A 66 -2.96 16.31 -42.86
C MET A 66 -4.15 17.10 -42.29
N GLY A 67 -3.89 18.10 -41.44
CA GLY A 67 -4.94 18.87 -40.76
C GLY A 67 -5.61 18.09 -39.63
N ILE A 68 -4.89 17.17 -38.99
CA ILE A 68 -5.43 16.33 -37.90
C ILE A 68 -5.68 17.19 -36.66
N GLN A 69 -6.84 16.98 -36.03
CA GLN A 69 -7.18 17.63 -34.75
C GLN A 69 -6.45 16.96 -33.59
N ARG A 70 -6.25 17.71 -32.49
CA ARG A 70 -5.66 17.15 -31.27
C ARG A 70 -6.49 15.97 -30.76
N THR A 71 -5.79 14.88 -30.43
CA THR A 71 -6.42 13.67 -29.87
C THR A 71 -7.12 13.96 -28.53
N LYS A 72 -8.24 13.27 -28.28
CA LYS A 72 -8.96 13.31 -27.00
C LYS A 72 -8.35 12.39 -25.94
N LEU A 73 -7.33 11.61 -26.30
CA LEU A 73 -6.67 10.66 -25.41
C LEU A 73 -6.19 11.27 -24.08
N PRO A 74 -5.56 12.47 -24.03
CA PRO A 74 -5.12 13.06 -22.77
C PRO A 74 -6.28 13.31 -21.79
N LEU A 75 -7.45 13.71 -22.30
CA LEU A 75 -8.64 13.94 -21.47
C LEU A 75 -9.18 12.62 -20.88
N LEU A 76 -9.16 11.55 -21.69
CA LEU A 76 -9.52 10.21 -21.23
C LEU A 76 -8.54 9.71 -20.15
N VAL A 77 -7.24 9.87 -20.36
CA VAL A 77 -6.18 9.49 -19.40
C VAL A 77 -6.34 10.25 -18.08
N PHE A 78 -6.64 11.55 -18.15
CA PHE A 78 -6.93 12.36 -16.97
C PHE A 78 -8.16 11.84 -16.21
N ALA A 79 -9.25 11.55 -16.92
CA ALA A 79 -10.46 11.01 -16.30
C ALA A 79 -10.20 9.65 -15.63
N CYS A 80 -9.48 8.74 -16.30
CA CYS A 80 -9.09 7.46 -15.71
C CYS A 80 -8.21 7.65 -14.46
N GLY A 81 -7.22 8.56 -14.52
CA GLY A 81 -6.39 8.90 -13.37
C GLY A 81 -7.19 9.45 -12.19
N ALA A 82 -8.14 10.36 -12.45
CA ALA A 82 -9.04 10.89 -11.42
C ALA A 82 -9.88 9.78 -10.77
N VAL A 83 -10.37 8.82 -11.56
CA VAL A 83 -11.06 7.62 -11.04
C VAL A 83 -10.11 6.76 -10.20
N GLY A 84 -8.85 6.57 -10.62
CA GLY A 84 -7.84 5.84 -9.83
C GLY A 84 -7.54 6.52 -8.49
N CYS A 85 -7.38 7.84 -8.49
CA CYS A 85 -7.18 8.65 -7.30
C CYS A 85 -8.37 8.53 -6.33
N LEU A 86 -9.59 8.72 -6.84
CA LEU A 86 -10.82 8.56 -6.05
C LEU A 86 -10.94 7.13 -5.51
N THR A 87 -10.63 6.13 -6.32
CA THR A 87 -10.63 4.73 -5.90
C THR A 87 -9.66 4.50 -4.74
N GLY A 88 -8.43 5.03 -4.81
CA GLY A 88 -7.45 4.90 -3.74
C GLY A 88 -7.87 5.59 -2.45
N LEU A 89 -8.49 6.77 -2.54
CA LEU A 89 -9.06 7.49 -1.40
C LEU A 89 -10.20 6.69 -0.74
N VAL A 90 -11.19 6.29 -1.54
CA VAL A 90 -12.39 5.59 -1.06
C VAL A 90 -12.04 4.21 -0.52
N LEU A 91 -11.20 3.43 -1.21
CA LEU A 91 -10.80 2.09 -0.80
C LEU A 91 -10.12 2.09 0.57
N GLN A 92 -9.14 2.97 0.77
CA GLN A 92 -8.41 3.00 2.02
C GLN A 92 -9.28 3.58 3.15
N TRP A 93 -10.15 4.56 2.87
CA TRP A 93 -11.08 5.11 3.85
C TRP A 93 -12.09 4.03 4.28
N TRP A 94 -12.62 3.32 3.29
CA TRP A 94 -13.56 2.22 3.49
C TRP A 94 -12.94 1.13 4.37
N THR A 95 -11.73 0.70 4.06
CA THR A 95 -11.06 -0.39 4.80
C THR A 95 -10.63 0.00 6.22
N ASN A 96 -10.14 1.23 6.44
CA ASN A 96 -9.54 1.62 7.72
C ASN A 96 -10.45 2.47 8.63
N ALA A 97 -11.44 3.17 8.08
CA ALA A 97 -12.19 4.19 8.82
C ALA A 97 -13.72 4.02 8.74
N SER A 98 -14.23 3.13 7.90
CA SER A 98 -15.68 2.95 7.78
C SER A 98 -16.21 1.90 8.78
N ASN A 99 -16.99 2.38 9.74
CA ASN A 99 -17.84 1.57 10.62
C ASN A 99 -19.30 1.73 10.18
N VAL A 100 -19.61 1.40 8.93
CA VAL A 100 -21.00 1.48 8.45
C VAL A 100 -21.77 0.29 9.01
N ASP A 101 -22.80 0.56 9.80
CA ASP A 101 -23.75 -0.45 10.24
C ASP A 101 -24.65 -0.82 9.06
N LEU A 102 -24.30 -1.94 8.40
CA LEU A 102 -25.05 -2.51 7.29
C LEU A 102 -25.90 -3.70 7.76
N PRO A 103 -27.02 -4.03 7.08
CA PRO A 103 -27.78 -5.24 7.34
C PRO A 103 -26.89 -6.49 7.27
N ALA A 104 -27.20 -7.53 8.05
CA ALA A 104 -26.36 -8.73 8.16
C ALA A 104 -25.99 -9.38 6.81
N ALA A 105 -26.88 -9.30 5.82
CA ALA A 105 -26.63 -9.78 4.45
C ALA A 105 -25.49 -9.03 3.72
N LEU A 106 -25.17 -7.81 4.13
CA LEU A 106 -24.15 -6.93 3.54
C LEU A 106 -22.93 -6.74 4.46
N ASN A 107 -22.80 -7.52 5.54
CA ASN A 107 -21.66 -7.45 6.45
C ASN A 107 -20.30 -7.67 5.75
N PHE A 108 -20.28 -8.33 4.59
CA PHE A 108 -19.06 -8.51 3.79
C PHE A 108 -18.54 -7.20 3.17
N ILE A 109 -19.33 -6.12 3.19
CA ILE A 109 -18.95 -4.79 2.72
C ILE A 109 -18.50 -3.89 3.88
N ARG A 110 -18.45 -4.40 5.12
CA ARG A 110 -18.06 -3.58 6.27
C ARG A 110 -16.55 -3.36 6.30
N GLY A 111 -16.12 -2.12 6.51
CA GLY A 111 -14.73 -1.79 6.86
C GLY A 111 -14.34 -2.31 8.24
N TYR A 112 -13.05 -2.41 8.52
CA TYR A 112 -12.55 -2.91 9.80
C TYR A 112 -11.52 -1.93 10.38
N PRO A 113 -11.96 -0.94 11.18
CA PRO A 113 -11.04 0.00 11.79
C PRO A 113 -10.16 -0.72 12.80
N PHE A 114 -8.89 -0.84 12.44
CA PHE A 114 -7.89 -1.53 13.23
C PHE A 114 -6.88 -0.52 13.80
N GLN A 115 -6.77 -0.47 15.12
CA GLN A 115 -5.88 0.47 15.80
C GLN A 115 -4.43 -0.01 15.69
N VAL A 116 -3.72 0.43 14.65
CA VAL A 116 -2.31 0.08 14.42
C VAL A 116 -1.41 1.14 15.04
N SER A 117 -0.66 0.78 16.08
CA SER A 117 0.41 1.61 16.64
C SER A 117 -0.05 3.02 17.10
N GLY A 118 -1.32 3.15 17.49
CA GLY A 118 -1.89 4.43 17.96
C GLY A 118 -2.06 5.51 16.88
N LYS A 119 -1.90 5.16 15.60
CA LYS A 119 -2.12 6.11 14.49
C LYS A 119 -3.61 6.38 14.28
N PRO A 120 -3.99 7.57 13.76
CA PRO A 120 -5.37 7.82 13.35
C PRO A 120 -5.85 6.78 12.34
N PHE A 121 -7.11 6.35 12.45
CA PHE A 121 -7.73 5.39 11.51
C PHE A 121 -7.70 5.86 10.05
N TRP A 122 -7.64 7.18 9.83
CA TRP A 122 -7.48 7.77 8.51
C TRP A 122 -6.32 8.77 8.52
N SER A 123 -5.26 8.49 7.76
CA SER A 123 -4.06 9.33 7.69
C SER A 123 -3.68 9.58 6.23
N LEU A 124 -3.97 10.78 5.72
CA LEU A 124 -3.66 11.12 4.34
C LEU A 124 -2.18 10.90 3.99
N PRO A 125 -1.19 11.31 4.81
CA PRO A 125 0.23 11.06 4.50
C PRO A 125 0.57 9.58 4.32
N ALA A 126 -0.01 8.70 5.14
CA ALA A 126 0.23 7.26 5.04
C ALA A 126 -0.42 6.65 3.79
N ASN A 127 -1.50 7.27 3.29
CA ASN A 127 -2.31 6.74 2.20
C ASN A 127 -1.89 7.25 0.81
N ILE A 128 -1.11 8.33 0.74
CA ILE A 128 -0.63 8.94 -0.51
C ILE A 128 0.06 7.93 -1.44
N PRO A 129 0.98 7.06 -0.98
CA PRO A 129 1.65 6.11 -1.88
C PRO A 129 0.65 5.23 -2.64
N VAL A 130 -0.36 4.68 -1.96
CA VAL A 130 -1.37 3.83 -2.60
C VAL A 130 -2.27 4.64 -3.54
N ILE A 131 -2.66 5.87 -3.16
CA ILE A 131 -3.45 6.76 -4.03
C ILE A 131 -2.68 7.08 -5.30
N PHE A 132 -1.39 7.39 -5.17
CA PHE A 132 -0.50 7.70 -6.28
C PHE A 132 -0.40 6.53 -7.25
N GLU A 133 -0.10 5.32 -6.74
CA GLU A 133 0.04 4.13 -7.58
C GLU A 133 -1.27 3.78 -8.31
N LEU A 134 -2.42 3.89 -7.64
CA LEU A 134 -3.71 3.66 -8.30
C LEU A 134 -4.04 4.72 -9.35
N THR A 135 -3.66 5.98 -9.11
CA THR A 135 -3.79 7.05 -10.11
C THR A 135 -2.97 6.72 -11.35
N VAL A 136 -1.68 6.38 -11.17
CA VAL A 136 -0.77 6.03 -12.27
C VAL A 136 -1.25 4.79 -13.01
N LEU A 137 -1.67 3.75 -12.30
CA LEU A 137 -2.17 2.51 -12.90
C LEU A 137 -3.40 2.76 -13.79
N PHE A 138 -4.38 3.49 -13.29
CA PHE A 138 -5.60 3.77 -14.06
C PHE A 138 -5.30 4.71 -15.23
N SER A 139 -4.43 5.71 -15.06
CA SER A 139 -3.96 6.55 -16.18
C SER A 139 -3.23 5.72 -17.24
N ALA A 140 -2.38 4.78 -16.87
CA ALA A 140 -1.66 3.91 -17.80
C ALA A 140 -2.63 3.02 -18.59
N PHE A 141 -3.62 2.40 -17.91
CA PHE A 141 -4.67 1.65 -18.60
C PHE A 141 -5.52 2.54 -19.51
N GLY A 142 -5.90 3.72 -19.06
CA GLY A 142 -6.59 4.71 -19.88
C GLY A 142 -5.78 5.11 -21.12
N ALA A 143 -4.46 5.21 -21.01
CA ALA A 143 -3.57 5.55 -22.12
C ALA A 143 -3.48 4.41 -23.13
N VAL A 144 -3.19 3.19 -22.66
CA VAL A 144 -3.02 2.02 -23.54
C VAL A 144 -4.34 1.65 -24.19
N PHE A 145 -5.38 1.36 -23.41
CA PHE A 145 -6.67 0.94 -23.96
C PHE A 145 -7.38 2.07 -24.69
N GLY A 146 -7.24 3.31 -24.22
CA GLY A 146 -7.75 4.48 -24.92
C GLY A 146 -7.11 4.67 -26.28
N MET A 147 -5.79 4.53 -26.38
CA MET A 147 -5.06 4.60 -27.65
C MET A 147 -5.52 3.47 -28.59
N LEU A 148 -5.65 2.25 -28.10
CA LEU A 148 -6.12 1.12 -28.90
C LEU A 148 -7.53 1.37 -29.45
N VAL A 149 -8.49 1.73 -28.59
CA VAL A 149 -9.89 1.97 -29.00
C VAL A 149 -10.02 3.15 -29.96
N LEU A 150 -9.29 4.25 -29.73
CA LEU A 150 -9.35 5.43 -30.61
C LEU A 150 -8.72 5.18 -31.98
N ASN A 151 -7.81 4.21 -32.11
CA ASN A 151 -7.25 3.75 -33.38
C ASN A 151 -7.96 2.52 -33.95
N ASP A 152 -9.13 2.15 -33.39
CA ASP A 152 -9.94 1.01 -33.81
C ASP A 152 -9.19 -0.33 -33.72
N LEU A 153 -8.29 -0.46 -32.73
CA LEU A 153 -7.50 -1.64 -32.46
C LEU A 153 -8.12 -2.49 -31.32
N PRO A 154 -8.04 -3.83 -31.42
CA PRO A 154 -7.34 -4.61 -32.45
C PRO A 154 -8.14 -4.73 -33.77
N LYS A 155 -7.52 -4.29 -34.88
CA LYS A 155 -8.05 -4.45 -36.24
C LYS A 155 -7.38 -5.64 -36.90
N HIS A 156 -8.00 -6.81 -36.83
CA HIS A 156 -7.41 -8.07 -37.33
C HIS A 156 -7.29 -8.14 -38.86
N TYR A 157 -8.05 -7.33 -39.59
CA TYR A 157 -8.04 -7.29 -41.05
C TYR A 157 -8.06 -5.85 -41.56
N ASN A 158 -7.15 -5.55 -42.48
CA ASN A 158 -7.15 -4.32 -43.26
C ASN A 158 -6.85 -4.69 -44.74
N PRO A 159 -7.71 -4.30 -45.72
CA PRO A 159 -7.51 -4.63 -47.13
C PRO A 159 -6.15 -4.21 -47.69
N LEU A 160 -5.54 -3.14 -47.15
CA LEU A 160 -4.22 -2.65 -47.58
C LEU A 160 -3.11 -3.71 -47.45
N PHE A 161 -3.21 -4.65 -46.50
CA PHE A 161 -2.21 -5.71 -46.32
C PHE A 161 -2.15 -6.72 -47.47
N ARG A 162 -3.10 -6.69 -48.41
CA ARG A 162 -3.05 -7.51 -49.63
C ARG A 162 -2.10 -6.95 -50.70
N SER A 163 -1.85 -5.64 -50.71
CA SER A 163 -0.89 -5.03 -51.64
C SER A 163 0.52 -5.55 -51.37
N GLN A 164 1.21 -5.99 -52.42
CA GLN A 164 2.60 -6.41 -52.31
C GLN A 164 3.53 -5.24 -51.99
N ARG A 165 3.21 -4.04 -52.49
CA ARG A 165 3.97 -2.82 -52.23
C ARG A 165 3.82 -2.38 -50.78
N PHE A 166 2.59 -2.42 -50.25
CA PHE A 166 2.29 -2.01 -48.88
C PHE A 166 3.04 -2.83 -47.82
N ARG A 167 3.56 -4.03 -48.14
CA ARG A 167 4.41 -4.80 -47.23
C ARG A 167 5.67 -4.05 -46.77
N ARG A 168 6.14 -3.07 -47.56
CA ARG A 168 7.31 -2.24 -47.23
C ARG A 168 6.99 -1.03 -46.36
N VAL A 169 5.72 -0.85 -45.94
CA VAL A 169 5.26 0.30 -45.15
C VAL A 169 5.97 0.44 -43.80
N THR A 170 6.44 -0.66 -43.23
CA THR A 170 7.20 -0.69 -41.97
C THR A 170 8.71 -0.65 -42.16
N ASP A 171 9.20 -0.84 -43.39
CA ASP A 171 10.63 -0.96 -43.69
C ASP A 171 11.19 0.37 -44.21
N ASP A 172 10.77 0.80 -45.39
CA ASP A 172 11.44 1.90 -46.11
C ASP A 172 10.56 2.71 -47.07
N ARG A 173 9.25 2.42 -47.15
CA ARG A 173 8.32 3.12 -48.04
C ARG A 173 7.21 3.84 -47.30
N PHE A 174 6.77 4.96 -47.86
CA PHE A 174 5.70 5.79 -47.33
C PHE A 174 4.49 5.67 -48.25
N PHE A 175 3.29 5.59 -47.67
CA PHE A 175 2.07 5.38 -48.46
C PHE A 175 1.00 6.39 -48.10
N LEU A 176 0.31 6.92 -49.12
CA LEU A 176 -0.92 7.70 -48.95
C LEU A 176 -2.09 6.87 -49.49
N CYS A 177 -3.15 6.74 -48.70
CA CYS A 177 -4.32 5.95 -49.04
C CYS A 177 -5.56 6.84 -49.07
N VAL A 178 -6.30 6.85 -50.18
CA VAL A 178 -7.62 7.49 -50.29
C VAL A 178 -8.69 6.42 -50.45
N GLU A 179 -9.64 6.36 -49.51
CA GLU A 179 -10.73 5.38 -49.55
C GLU A 179 -11.78 5.78 -50.61
N THR A 180 -12.33 4.79 -51.32
CA THR A 180 -13.45 5.02 -52.26
C THR A 180 -14.74 5.43 -51.56
N ALA A 181 -14.81 5.24 -50.24
CA ALA A 181 -15.92 5.66 -49.41
C ALA A 181 -15.87 7.15 -49.03
N ASP A 182 -14.83 7.89 -49.45
CA ASP A 182 -14.74 9.34 -49.29
C ASP A 182 -15.84 10.07 -50.07
N PRO A 183 -16.52 11.08 -49.49
CA PRO A 183 -17.56 11.85 -50.19
C PRO A 183 -17.08 12.59 -51.46
N SER A 184 -15.79 12.94 -51.52
CA SER A 184 -15.13 13.66 -52.62
C SER A 184 -14.45 12.71 -53.61
N TYR A 185 -14.58 11.39 -53.42
CA TYR A 185 -14.05 10.41 -54.35
C TYR A 185 -14.81 10.42 -55.68
N ASP A 186 -14.08 10.71 -56.76
CA ASP A 186 -14.54 10.57 -58.14
C ASP A 186 -13.68 9.51 -58.88
N PRO A 187 -14.30 8.46 -59.46
CA PRO A 187 -13.59 7.42 -60.21
C PRO A 187 -12.74 7.93 -61.39
N GLN A 188 -13.06 9.08 -61.98
CA GLN A 188 -12.34 9.64 -63.14
C GLN A 188 -11.25 10.64 -62.70
N HIS A 189 -11.56 11.51 -61.74
CA HIS A 189 -10.67 12.60 -61.35
C HIS A 189 -9.66 12.22 -60.26
N THR A 190 -10.05 11.36 -59.31
CA THR A 190 -9.18 10.98 -58.17
C THR A 190 -7.92 10.25 -58.63
N PRO A 191 -7.96 9.25 -59.53
CA PRO A 191 -6.76 8.58 -60.00
C PRO A 191 -5.79 9.54 -60.73
N ALA A 192 -6.31 10.50 -61.48
CA ALA A 192 -5.50 11.51 -62.16
C ALA A 192 -4.82 12.46 -61.16
N LEU A 193 -5.56 12.91 -60.14
CA LEU A 193 -5.02 13.71 -59.04
C LEU A 193 -3.89 12.96 -58.33
N LEU A 194 -4.11 11.70 -57.95
CA LEU A 194 -3.12 10.88 -57.23
C LEU A 194 -1.84 10.64 -58.03
N ARG A 195 -1.94 10.43 -59.35
CA ARG A 195 -0.77 10.34 -60.24
C ARG A 195 0.00 11.65 -60.31
N SER A 196 -0.66 12.80 -60.13
CA SER A 196 -0.01 14.12 -60.10
C SER A 196 0.73 14.43 -58.80
N LEU A 197 0.61 13.57 -57.76
CA LEU A 197 1.25 13.80 -56.46
C LEU A 197 2.75 13.50 -56.44
N GLY A 198 3.31 12.92 -57.50
CA GLY A 198 4.74 12.59 -57.57
C GLY A 198 5.12 11.32 -56.82
N GLY A 199 4.17 10.40 -56.61
CA GLY A 199 4.45 9.06 -56.09
C GLY A 199 5.13 8.17 -57.13
N THR A 200 5.87 7.17 -56.67
CA THR A 200 6.55 6.19 -57.54
C THR A 200 5.59 5.21 -58.18
N ALA A 201 4.46 4.93 -57.53
CA ALA A 201 3.40 4.08 -58.05
C ALA A 201 2.04 4.46 -57.46
N VAL A 202 0.99 4.23 -58.23
CA VAL A 202 -0.41 4.30 -57.79
C VAL A 202 -1.04 2.92 -58.01
N GLU A 203 -1.58 2.31 -56.97
CA GLU A 203 -2.18 0.97 -56.95
C GLU A 203 -3.65 1.05 -56.51
N GLU A 204 -4.52 0.31 -57.17
CA GLU A 204 -5.90 0.10 -56.75
C GLU A 204 -5.99 -1.08 -55.80
N VAL A 205 -6.49 -0.85 -54.58
CA VAL A 205 -6.66 -1.88 -53.56
C VAL A 205 -8.12 -2.32 -53.52
N TYR A 206 -8.34 -3.61 -53.73
CA TYR A 206 -9.66 -4.22 -53.75
C TYR A 206 -9.93 -5.00 -52.45
N ASP A 207 -11.13 -4.87 -51.91
CA ASP A 207 -11.60 -5.64 -50.76
C ASP A 207 -12.59 -6.73 -51.18
N GLU A 208 -12.53 -7.86 -50.48
CA GLU A 208 -13.47 -8.96 -50.62
C GLU A 208 -14.51 -8.86 -49.50
N PRO A 209 -15.82 -8.87 -49.80
CA PRO A 209 -16.84 -8.82 -48.77
C PRO A 209 -16.73 -10.06 -47.87
N THR A 210 -16.14 -9.88 -46.68
CA THR A 210 -16.00 -10.94 -45.69
C THR A 210 -17.29 -11.04 -44.88
N PRO A 211 -17.86 -12.24 -44.62
CA PRO A 211 -19.07 -12.36 -43.83
C PRO A 211 -18.85 -11.80 -42.40
N PRO A 212 -19.81 -11.04 -41.85
CA PRO A 212 -19.60 -10.22 -40.65
C PRO A 212 -19.52 -11.00 -39.33
N ALA A 213 -19.58 -12.34 -39.35
CA ALA A 213 -19.66 -13.15 -38.14
C ALA A 213 -18.38 -13.97 -37.93
N PRO A 214 -17.79 -13.96 -36.71
CA PRO A 214 -16.80 -14.98 -36.34
C PRO A 214 -17.41 -16.37 -36.55
N THR A 215 -16.60 -17.31 -37.03
CA THR A 215 -17.09 -18.67 -37.29
C THR A 215 -17.68 -19.28 -36.02
N ARG A 216 -18.66 -20.18 -36.16
CA ARG A 216 -19.31 -20.85 -35.02
C ARG A 216 -18.31 -21.51 -34.07
N ILE A 217 -17.13 -21.89 -34.57
CA ILE A 217 -16.02 -22.47 -33.80
C ILE A 217 -15.43 -21.43 -32.85
N VAL A 218 -15.12 -20.22 -33.35
CA VAL A 218 -14.55 -19.14 -32.54
C VAL A 218 -15.50 -18.75 -31.40
N ASN A 219 -16.80 -18.64 -31.68
CA ASN A 219 -17.79 -18.35 -30.64
C ASN A 219 -17.87 -19.45 -29.56
N ARG A 220 -17.82 -20.72 -29.97
CA ARG A 220 -17.81 -21.86 -29.01
C ARG A 220 -16.56 -21.85 -28.14
N VAL A 221 -15.39 -21.59 -28.73
CA VAL A 221 -14.13 -21.49 -27.99
C VAL A 221 -14.16 -20.34 -26.99
N LEU A 222 -14.65 -19.16 -27.41
CA LEU A 222 -14.80 -18.00 -26.53
C LEU A 222 -15.70 -18.29 -25.33
N VAL A 223 -16.85 -18.95 -25.55
CA VAL A 223 -17.76 -19.35 -24.47
C VAL A 223 -17.06 -20.31 -23.50
N VAL A 224 -16.35 -21.32 -24.01
CA VAL A 224 -15.60 -22.27 -23.17
C VAL A 224 -14.53 -21.55 -22.34
N LEU A 225 -13.76 -20.65 -22.95
CA LEU A 225 -12.75 -19.87 -22.24
C LEU A 225 -13.37 -18.98 -21.16
N LEU A 226 -14.52 -18.37 -21.44
CA LEU A 226 -15.25 -17.55 -20.48
C LEU A 226 -15.74 -18.40 -19.29
N CYS A 227 -16.26 -19.60 -19.55
CA CYS A 227 -16.65 -20.54 -18.50
C CYS A 227 -15.46 -21.01 -17.66
N LEU A 228 -14.31 -21.31 -18.30
CA LEU A 228 -13.08 -21.68 -17.59
C LEU A 228 -12.55 -20.53 -16.73
N ALA A 229 -12.65 -19.29 -17.22
CA ALA A 229 -12.23 -18.10 -16.47
C ALA A 229 -13.07 -17.86 -15.19
N LEU A 230 -14.27 -18.44 -15.10
CA LEU A 230 -15.11 -18.40 -13.89
C LEU A 230 -14.69 -19.42 -12.82
N ILE A 231 -13.85 -20.41 -13.15
CA ILE A 231 -13.42 -21.45 -12.21
C ILE A 231 -12.57 -20.86 -11.06
N PRO A 232 -11.52 -20.05 -11.30
CA PRO A 232 -10.73 -19.49 -10.20
C PRO A 232 -11.54 -18.61 -9.24
N PRO A 233 -12.40 -17.67 -9.70
CA PRO A 233 -13.30 -16.92 -8.82
C PRO A 233 -14.22 -17.81 -7.99
N ALA A 234 -14.78 -18.88 -8.59
CA ALA A 234 -15.64 -19.83 -7.89
C ALA A 234 -14.87 -20.61 -6.81
N ILE A 235 -13.63 -21.04 -7.10
CA ILE A 235 -12.75 -21.68 -6.12
C ILE A 235 -12.44 -20.72 -4.96
N ILE A 236 -12.11 -19.45 -5.25
CA ILE A 236 -11.86 -18.42 -4.22
C ILE A 236 -13.11 -18.20 -3.35
N ALA A 237 -14.29 -18.09 -3.97
CA ALA A 237 -15.56 -17.91 -3.25
C ALA A 237 -15.84 -19.10 -2.32
N LYS A 238 -15.62 -20.33 -2.78
CA LYS A 238 -15.73 -21.55 -1.96
C LYS A 238 -14.70 -21.56 -0.83
N ALA A 239 -13.45 -21.22 -1.12
CA ALA A 239 -12.35 -21.23 -0.15
C ALA A 239 -12.52 -20.19 0.96
N ARG A 240 -13.27 -19.10 0.71
CA ARG A 240 -13.61 -18.10 1.75
C ARG A 240 -14.56 -18.60 2.83
N VAL A 241 -15.43 -19.55 2.50
CA VAL A 241 -16.48 -20.06 3.42
C VAL A 241 -16.23 -21.48 3.90
N SER A 242 -15.26 -22.18 3.30
CA SER A 242 -14.86 -23.51 3.72
C SER A 242 -13.60 -23.46 4.58
N ARG A 243 -13.51 -24.37 5.55
CA ARG A 243 -12.31 -24.60 6.35
C ARG A 243 -11.58 -25.81 5.76
N SER A 244 -10.26 -25.78 5.77
CA SER A 244 -9.42 -26.91 5.38
C SER A 244 -8.53 -27.25 6.57
N ASP A 245 -8.47 -28.54 6.89
CA ASP A 245 -7.57 -29.06 7.92
C ASP A 245 -6.14 -29.22 7.38
N SER A 246 -5.96 -29.09 6.06
CA SER A 246 -4.67 -29.10 5.39
C SER A 246 -4.09 -27.67 5.37
N PRO A 247 -2.80 -27.49 5.73
CA PRO A 247 -2.15 -26.19 5.59
C PRO A 247 -2.20 -25.74 4.12
N ARG A 248 -2.43 -24.44 3.90
CA ARG A 248 -2.48 -23.86 2.56
C ARG A 248 -1.13 -24.03 1.86
N ILE A 249 -1.15 -24.24 0.54
CA ILE A 249 0.06 -24.32 -0.27
C ILE A 249 0.80 -22.98 -0.18
N HIS A 250 1.99 -23.01 0.41
CA HIS A 250 2.80 -21.83 0.63
C HIS A 250 3.87 -21.72 -0.47
N LEU A 251 3.55 -21.00 -1.54
CA LEU A 251 4.37 -20.90 -2.76
C LEU A 251 5.62 -20.02 -2.58
N ILE A 252 5.51 -18.93 -1.81
CA ILE A 252 6.62 -17.98 -1.58
C ILE A 252 7.12 -18.20 -0.16
N GLN A 253 8.15 -19.02 0.00
CA GLN A 253 8.77 -19.31 1.32
C GLN A 253 9.73 -18.21 1.79
N ASP A 254 9.95 -17.20 0.95
CA ASP A 254 10.93 -16.16 1.19
C ASP A 254 10.57 -15.36 2.44
N MET A 255 11.54 -15.16 3.34
CA MET A 255 11.40 -14.58 4.69
C MET A 255 10.51 -15.32 5.70
N ASP A 256 9.60 -16.19 5.29
CA ASP A 256 8.74 -16.98 6.18
C ASP A 256 9.49 -18.14 6.83
N ASN A 257 10.38 -18.78 6.07
CA ASN A 257 11.21 -19.87 6.55
C ASN A 257 12.70 -19.49 6.41
N GLN A 258 13.19 -18.76 7.40
CA GLN A 258 14.61 -18.39 7.48
C GLN A 258 15.40 -19.53 8.14
N GLU A 259 16.56 -19.88 7.58
CA GLU A 259 17.55 -20.73 8.24
C GLU A 259 18.16 -19.99 9.45
N LYS A 260 17.40 -19.91 10.53
CA LYS A 260 17.84 -19.38 11.82
C LYS A 260 17.99 -20.52 12.82
N PHE A 261 19.09 -20.50 13.54
CA PHE A 261 19.29 -21.43 14.63
C PHE A 261 18.81 -20.78 15.93
N LYS A 262 18.00 -21.52 16.69
CA LYS A 262 17.51 -21.06 17.99
C LYS A 262 18.67 -20.97 18.99
N THR A 263 18.51 -20.12 20.00
CA THR A 263 19.41 -20.07 21.16
C THR A 263 19.58 -21.48 21.74
N GLN A 264 20.80 -21.79 22.20
CA GLN A 264 21.14 -23.09 22.81
C GLN A 264 20.99 -24.32 21.88
N ARG A 265 21.01 -24.15 20.55
CA ARG A 265 21.13 -25.26 19.59
C ARG A 265 22.56 -25.46 19.10
N ALA A 266 22.80 -26.65 18.53
CA ALA A 266 24.03 -26.94 17.81
C ALA A 266 23.99 -26.33 16.39
N TYR A 267 25.11 -25.79 15.93
CA TYR A 267 25.28 -25.24 14.58
C TYR A 267 26.61 -25.70 13.94
N PRO A 268 26.56 -26.48 12.85
CA PRO A 268 27.76 -27.13 12.31
C PRO A 268 28.77 -26.19 11.62
N LEU A 269 28.44 -24.91 11.42
CA LEU A 269 29.37 -23.96 10.80
C LEU A 269 30.59 -23.66 11.69
N PHE A 270 30.40 -23.65 13.01
CA PHE A 270 31.48 -23.34 13.95
C PHE A 270 32.06 -24.62 14.56
N ALA A 271 33.38 -24.64 14.78
CA ALA A 271 34.10 -25.81 15.29
C ALA A 271 33.61 -26.27 16.69
N ASP A 272 33.11 -25.33 17.51
CA ASP A 272 32.54 -25.62 18.83
C ASP A 272 31.05 -25.99 18.78
N GLN A 273 30.47 -26.03 17.58
CA GLN A 273 29.06 -26.27 17.30
C GLN A 273 28.09 -25.33 18.02
N ARG A 274 28.54 -24.19 18.56
CA ARG A 274 27.67 -23.29 19.32
C ARG A 274 27.04 -22.25 18.40
N VAL A 275 25.71 -22.18 18.43
CA VAL A 275 24.97 -21.04 17.85
C VAL A 275 25.32 -19.75 18.59
N MET A 276 25.36 -19.79 19.93
CA MET A 276 25.71 -18.65 20.76
C MET A 276 27.23 -18.54 20.85
N ARG A 277 27.79 -17.47 20.28
CA ARG A 277 29.22 -17.20 20.35
C ARG A 277 29.60 -16.74 21.77
N LEU A 278 30.70 -17.28 22.29
CA LEU A 278 31.30 -16.74 23.50
C LEU A 278 31.91 -15.36 23.22
N PRO A 279 31.97 -14.47 24.21
CA PRO A 279 32.81 -13.28 24.14
C PRO A 279 34.25 -13.64 23.77
N VAL A 280 34.93 -12.77 23.03
CA VAL A 280 36.35 -12.94 22.71
C VAL A 280 37.16 -12.99 24.01
N ALA A 281 38.20 -13.83 24.06
CA ALA A 281 39.07 -13.93 25.22
C ALA A 281 39.63 -12.53 25.60
N GLY A 282 39.53 -12.17 26.88
CA GLY A 282 39.94 -10.84 27.38
C GLY A 282 38.90 -9.73 27.19
N ALA A 283 37.70 -10.03 26.67
CA ALA A 283 36.61 -9.07 26.65
C ALA A 283 36.21 -8.67 28.08
N VAL A 284 36.26 -7.36 28.36
CA VAL A 284 35.79 -6.75 29.62
C VAL A 284 34.44 -6.11 29.37
N ALA A 285 33.44 -6.45 30.17
CA ALA A 285 32.13 -5.80 30.12
C ALA A 285 32.27 -4.31 30.47
N ARG A 286 31.88 -3.42 29.56
CA ARG A 286 31.76 -1.98 29.82
C ARG A 286 30.29 -1.62 29.93
N GLY A 287 29.88 -1.08 31.07
CA GLY A 287 28.50 -0.68 31.34
C GLY A 287 27.63 -1.74 32.03
N GLU A 288 27.80 -3.03 31.72
CA GLU A 288 27.00 -4.13 32.30
C GLU A 288 27.78 -5.05 33.24
N LEU A 289 28.89 -4.57 33.83
CA LEU A 289 29.71 -5.39 34.73
C LEU A 289 28.91 -5.88 35.95
N GLY A 290 27.89 -5.12 36.37
CA GLY A 290 26.92 -5.53 37.39
C GLY A 290 27.54 -5.86 38.75
N ASP A 291 28.68 -5.25 39.06
CA ASP A 291 29.51 -5.50 40.24
C ASP A 291 28.90 -4.94 41.53
N ASP A 292 28.07 -3.90 41.42
CA ASP A 292 27.31 -3.34 42.52
C ASP A 292 25.99 -4.09 42.75
N ALA A 293 26.03 -5.11 43.61
CA ALA A 293 24.86 -5.89 44.00
C ALA A 293 23.74 -5.04 44.65
N HIS A 294 24.11 -3.97 45.36
CA HIS A 294 23.15 -3.10 46.03
C HIS A 294 22.37 -2.31 44.98
N PHE A 295 23.06 -1.68 44.03
CA PHE A 295 22.44 -0.91 42.96
C PHE A 295 21.69 -1.78 41.94
N GLU A 296 22.29 -2.88 41.49
CA GLU A 296 21.75 -3.66 40.36
C GLU A 296 20.68 -4.66 40.76
N ARG A 297 20.75 -5.19 41.98
CA ARG A 297 19.87 -6.27 42.47
C ARG A 297 19.07 -5.89 43.71
N GLY A 298 19.39 -4.79 44.38
CA GLY A 298 18.74 -4.42 45.64
C GLY A 298 19.10 -5.37 46.79
N ILE A 299 20.31 -5.95 46.77
CA ILE A 299 20.77 -6.94 47.75
C ILE A 299 22.02 -6.42 48.46
N VAL A 300 22.07 -6.58 49.78
CA VAL A 300 23.27 -6.34 50.60
C VAL A 300 23.54 -7.60 51.41
N GLY A 301 24.73 -8.19 51.22
CA GLY A 301 25.04 -9.52 51.77
C GLY A 301 24.09 -10.59 51.22
N ASN A 302 23.42 -11.33 52.12
CA ASN A 302 22.47 -12.39 51.76
C ASN A 302 21.00 -11.94 51.85
N GLY A 303 20.72 -10.63 52.03
CA GLY A 303 19.37 -10.11 52.23
C GLY A 303 19.04 -8.92 51.33
N TYR A 304 17.75 -8.57 51.26
CA TYR A 304 17.31 -7.37 50.57
C TYR A 304 17.81 -6.11 51.28
N ALA A 305 18.20 -5.11 50.49
CA ALA A 305 18.67 -3.84 51.02
C ALA A 305 17.57 -3.10 51.81
N GLU A 306 17.89 -2.67 53.03
CA GLU A 306 17.02 -1.84 53.86
C GLU A 306 17.09 -0.35 53.49
N GLN A 307 18.21 0.05 52.89
CA GLN A 307 18.51 1.45 52.53
C GLN A 307 18.74 1.59 51.02
N PHE A 308 18.56 2.81 50.51
CA PHE A 308 18.90 3.14 49.12
C PHE A 308 20.42 3.09 48.91
N PRO A 309 20.91 2.74 47.70
CA PRO A 309 22.34 2.74 47.35
C PRO A 309 22.91 4.16 47.23
N ALA A 310 23.06 4.84 48.37
CA ALA A 310 23.47 6.25 48.44
C ALA A 310 24.90 6.52 47.98
N HIS A 311 25.74 5.48 47.85
CA HIS A 311 27.07 5.59 47.25
C HIS A 311 27.02 5.81 45.73
N ARG A 312 25.87 5.57 45.10
CA ARG A 312 25.64 5.84 43.67
C ARG A 312 25.05 7.25 43.51
N PRO A 313 25.73 8.18 42.81
CA PRO A 313 25.23 9.54 42.62
C PRO A 313 23.89 9.59 41.88
N GLU A 314 23.58 8.57 41.08
CA GLU A 314 22.32 8.41 40.33
C GLU A 314 21.11 8.14 41.24
N VAL A 315 21.31 7.68 42.48
CA VAL A 315 20.23 7.34 43.44
C VAL A 315 20.13 8.37 44.57
N ARG A 316 20.52 9.61 44.30
CA ARG A 316 20.40 10.71 45.27
C ARG A 316 18.93 11.12 45.39
N LEU A 317 18.38 11.08 46.61
CA LEU A 317 17.00 11.50 46.91
C LEU A 317 16.84 13.03 46.81
N THR A 318 16.68 13.53 45.59
CA THR A 318 16.34 14.94 45.29
C THR A 318 14.89 15.06 44.81
N ALA A 319 14.40 16.30 44.65
CA ALA A 319 13.07 16.53 44.08
C ALA A 319 12.97 16.01 42.63
N GLU A 320 14.03 16.19 41.84
CA GLU A 320 14.12 15.70 40.45
C GLU A 320 14.10 14.17 40.40
N PHE A 321 14.82 13.50 41.30
CA PHE A 321 14.81 12.04 41.38
C PHE A 321 13.43 11.50 41.78
N LEU A 322 12.74 12.19 42.69
CA LEU A 322 11.38 11.83 43.07
C LEU A 322 10.38 12.08 41.93
N GLN A 323 10.53 13.18 41.18
CA GLN A 323 9.72 13.46 39.99
C GLN A 323 9.95 12.41 38.90
N ARG A 324 11.21 12.00 38.68
CA ARG A 324 11.53 10.88 37.78
C ARG A 324 10.82 9.61 38.22
N GLY A 325 10.82 9.32 39.53
CA GLY A 325 10.10 8.19 40.10
C GLY A 325 8.59 8.26 39.86
N HIS A 326 7.98 9.42 40.04
CA HIS A 326 6.57 9.69 39.73
C HIS A 326 6.26 9.39 38.26
N ASP A 327 7.06 9.92 37.33
CA ASP A 327 6.81 9.77 35.89
C ASP A 327 6.93 8.30 35.46
N LYS A 328 7.98 7.62 35.92
CA LYS A 328 8.18 6.19 35.61
C LYS A 328 7.11 5.31 36.26
N TYR A 329 6.69 5.62 37.49
CA TYR A 329 5.57 4.92 38.13
C TYR A 329 4.26 5.11 37.36
N GLY A 330 3.98 6.33 36.89
CA GLY A 330 2.80 6.62 36.07
C GLY A 330 2.73 5.80 34.79
N VAL A 331 3.88 5.56 34.15
CA VAL A 331 3.99 4.76 32.92
C VAL A 331 3.86 3.26 33.19
N TYR A 332 4.62 2.73 34.15
CA TYR A 332 4.80 1.27 34.28
C TYR A 332 3.94 0.63 35.36
N CYS A 333 3.57 1.37 36.41
CA CYS A 333 2.99 0.81 37.63
C CYS A 333 1.54 1.25 37.86
N ALA A 334 1.20 2.50 37.59
CA ALA A 334 -0.14 3.06 37.79
C ALA A 334 -1.27 2.32 37.05
N PRO A 335 -1.08 1.75 35.83
CA PRO A 335 -2.13 0.97 35.17
C PRO A 335 -2.64 -0.22 35.99
N CYS A 336 -1.80 -0.80 36.85
CA CYS A 336 -2.16 -1.91 37.73
C CYS A 336 -2.39 -1.46 39.19
N HIS A 337 -1.53 -0.58 39.72
CA HIS A 337 -1.55 -0.19 41.14
C HIS A 337 -2.30 1.11 41.43
N GLY A 338 -2.79 1.83 40.41
CA GLY A 338 -3.42 3.15 40.56
C GLY A 338 -2.38 4.26 40.76
N PHE A 339 -2.72 5.51 40.44
CA PHE A 339 -1.83 6.66 40.65
C PHE A 339 -1.56 6.93 42.14
N ASP A 340 -2.49 6.56 43.01
CA ASP A 340 -2.40 6.68 44.46
C ASP A 340 -1.77 5.46 45.15
N GLY A 341 -1.47 4.39 44.41
CA GLY A 341 -0.94 3.14 44.95
C GLY A 341 -1.98 2.26 45.66
N SER A 342 -3.28 2.52 45.47
CA SER A 342 -4.38 1.78 46.10
C SER A 342 -4.55 0.33 45.63
N GLY A 343 -3.91 -0.06 44.52
CA GLY A 343 -4.17 -1.33 43.83
C GLY A 343 -5.36 -1.24 42.86
N GLN A 344 -6.01 -0.07 42.72
CA GLN A 344 -7.20 0.10 41.87
C GLN A 344 -6.85 0.62 40.47
N GLY A 345 -5.78 0.12 39.86
CA GLY A 345 -5.44 0.45 38.48
C GLY A 345 -6.45 -0.14 37.48
N ARG A 346 -6.66 0.53 36.34
CA ARG A 346 -7.65 0.13 35.33
C ARG A 346 -7.47 -1.29 34.80
N ILE A 347 -6.23 -1.77 34.71
CA ILE A 347 -5.92 -3.15 34.31
C ILE A 347 -6.39 -4.13 35.39
N ASN A 348 -6.13 -3.83 36.66
CA ASN A 348 -6.57 -4.67 37.77
C ASN A 348 -8.11 -4.72 37.87
N GLN A 349 -8.77 -3.56 37.76
CA GLN A 349 -10.24 -3.48 37.74
C GLN A 349 -10.83 -4.31 36.60
N ARG A 350 -10.28 -4.17 35.39
CA ARG A 350 -10.76 -4.91 34.23
C ARG A 350 -10.57 -6.43 34.37
N ALA A 351 -9.45 -6.87 34.90
CA ALA A 351 -9.19 -8.30 35.11
C ALA A 351 -10.13 -8.90 36.17
N ILE A 352 -10.47 -8.13 37.22
CA ILE A 352 -11.45 -8.53 38.23
C ILE A 352 -12.86 -8.60 37.62
N GLU A 353 -13.28 -7.59 36.84
CA GLU A 353 -14.57 -7.59 36.12
C GLU A 353 -14.75 -8.77 35.17
N LEU A 354 -13.66 -9.24 34.57
CA LEU A 354 -13.64 -10.36 33.64
C LEU A 354 -13.52 -11.74 34.32
N GLU A 355 -13.37 -11.77 35.65
CA GLU A 355 -13.15 -13.01 36.42
C GLU A 355 -11.97 -13.85 35.87
N GLU A 356 -10.88 -13.18 35.50
CA GLU A 356 -9.72 -13.83 34.86
C GLU A 356 -9.14 -14.94 35.77
N PRO A 357 -9.15 -16.23 35.35
CA PRO A 357 -8.93 -17.36 36.26
C PRO A 357 -7.54 -17.41 36.92
N ALA A 358 -6.54 -16.80 36.27
CA ALA A 358 -5.15 -16.80 36.74
C ALA A 358 -4.73 -15.45 37.35
N TRP A 359 -5.64 -14.47 37.46
CA TRP A 359 -5.29 -13.13 37.92
C TRP A 359 -5.19 -13.05 39.45
N VAL A 360 -4.08 -12.52 39.96
CA VAL A 360 -3.93 -12.13 41.36
C VAL A 360 -4.05 -10.62 41.42
N ALA A 361 -5.00 -10.13 42.22
CA ALA A 361 -5.28 -8.71 42.35
C ALA A 361 -4.02 -7.91 42.71
N ALA A 362 -3.84 -6.78 42.04
CA ALA A 362 -2.74 -5.87 42.32
C ALA A 362 -2.83 -5.40 43.78
N ALA A 363 -1.74 -5.59 44.53
CA ALA A 363 -1.71 -5.21 45.94
C ALA A 363 -1.73 -3.67 46.09
N ALA A 364 -2.37 -3.20 47.16
CA ALA A 364 -2.22 -1.83 47.62
C ALA A 364 -0.78 -1.62 48.10
N LEU A 365 -0.06 -0.72 47.45
CA LEU A 365 1.34 -0.42 47.78
C LEU A 365 1.47 0.35 49.10
N THR A 366 0.36 0.85 49.63
CA THR A 366 0.27 1.64 50.86
C THR A 366 -0.09 0.80 52.09
N ASP A 367 -0.45 -0.48 51.93
CA ASP A 367 -0.80 -1.34 53.05
C ASP A 367 0.38 -1.56 54.03
N ALA A 368 0.07 -2.04 55.24
CA ALA A 368 1.09 -2.23 56.27
C ALA A 368 2.16 -3.27 55.89
N GLU A 369 1.81 -4.30 55.12
CA GLU A 369 2.73 -5.36 54.70
C GLU A 369 3.74 -4.84 53.66
N ARG A 370 3.32 -4.04 52.67
CA ARG A 370 4.20 -3.47 51.65
C ARG A 370 5.01 -2.30 52.19
N ARG A 371 4.49 -1.58 53.17
CA ARG A 371 5.25 -0.55 53.89
C ARG A 371 6.41 -1.13 54.69
N SER A 372 6.25 -2.31 55.30
CA SER A 372 7.31 -2.94 56.11
C SER A 372 8.38 -3.69 55.30
N ARG A 373 8.15 -3.95 54.00
CA ARG A 373 9.15 -4.61 53.14
C ARG A 373 10.40 -3.73 52.97
N PRO A 374 11.61 -4.29 52.90
CA PRO A 374 12.83 -3.55 52.58
C PRO A 374 12.77 -2.89 51.19
N VAL A 375 13.49 -1.78 50.97
CA VAL A 375 13.52 -1.10 49.65
C VAL A 375 14.08 -2.00 48.54
N GLY A 376 15.06 -2.85 48.88
CA GLY A 376 15.60 -3.86 47.98
C GLY A 376 14.59 -4.92 47.57
N HIS A 377 13.63 -5.26 48.44
CA HIS A 377 12.55 -6.17 48.08
C HIS A 377 11.62 -5.52 47.05
N LEU A 378 11.29 -4.24 47.20
CA LEU A 378 10.47 -3.53 46.21
C LEU A 378 11.19 -3.45 44.86
N PHE A 379 12.47 -3.12 44.87
CA PHE A 379 13.32 -3.12 43.68
C PHE A 379 13.34 -4.50 43.00
N ASN A 380 13.53 -5.56 43.77
CA ASN A 380 13.54 -6.94 43.26
C ASN A 380 12.18 -7.34 42.66
N THR A 381 11.07 -6.95 43.30
CA THR A 381 9.73 -7.20 42.77
C THR A 381 9.50 -6.51 41.42
N ILE A 382 9.99 -5.28 41.23
CA ILE A 382 9.92 -4.61 39.93
C ILE A 382 10.79 -5.34 38.90
N THR A 383 12.00 -5.76 39.31
CA THR A 383 12.98 -6.39 38.41
C THR A 383 12.51 -7.76 37.94
N ASN A 384 12.10 -8.62 38.86
CA ASN A 384 11.87 -10.05 38.63
C ASN A 384 10.38 -10.44 38.62
N GLY A 385 9.49 -9.50 38.92
CA GLY A 385 8.06 -9.78 39.04
C GLY A 385 7.72 -10.53 40.33
N ILE A 386 6.42 -10.74 40.54
CA ILE A 386 5.90 -11.57 41.63
C ILE A 386 4.48 -12.05 41.28
N ARG A 387 4.23 -13.37 41.37
CA ARG A 387 2.94 -13.98 41.00
C ARG A 387 2.55 -13.59 39.56
N THR A 388 1.44 -12.88 39.38
CA THR A 388 0.94 -12.40 38.07
C THR A 388 1.57 -11.09 37.61
N MET A 389 2.29 -10.39 38.49
CA MET A 389 3.07 -9.22 38.09
C MET A 389 4.31 -9.71 37.34
N GLY A 390 4.35 -9.44 36.03
CA GLY A 390 5.50 -9.76 35.19
C GLY A 390 6.76 -8.98 35.57
N PRO A 391 7.95 -9.47 35.19
CA PRO A 391 9.21 -8.75 35.39
C PRO A 391 9.27 -7.50 34.50
N TYR A 392 9.89 -6.44 35.01
CA TYR A 392 10.18 -5.20 34.26
C TYR A 392 11.68 -4.90 34.16
N GLY A 393 12.54 -5.85 34.56
CA GLY A 393 13.99 -5.67 34.58
C GLY A 393 14.62 -5.32 33.23
N ASP A 394 14.00 -5.76 32.14
CA ASP A 394 14.36 -5.51 30.74
C ASP A 394 13.86 -4.17 30.20
N ARG A 395 12.88 -3.55 30.87
CA ARG A 395 12.18 -2.33 30.40
C ARG A 395 12.49 -1.09 31.21
N ILE A 396 12.86 -1.25 32.47
CA ILE A 396 13.08 -0.15 33.42
C ILE A 396 14.52 -0.25 33.90
N SER A 397 15.35 0.77 33.69
CA SER A 397 16.76 0.77 34.12
C SER A 397 16.89 0.64 35.66
N PRO A 398 18.04 0.16 36.21
CA PRO A 398 18.24 0.10 37.66
C PRO A 398 18.00 1.44 38.36
N GLU A 399 18.47 2.55 37.78
CA GLU A 399 18.23 3.91 38.27
C GLU A 399 16.73 4.22 38.35
N ASP A 400 15.98 3.94 37.26
CA ASP A 400 14.53 4.16 37.22
C ASP A 400 13.78 3.29 38.22
N ARG A 401 14.21 2.04 38.43
CA ARG A 401 13.62 1.15 39.44
C ARG A 401 13.81 1.73 40.84
N TRP A 402 14.99 2.27 41.15
CA TRP A 402 15.22 2.97 42.43
C TRP A 402 14.39 4.24 42.57
N ALA A 403 14.24 5.02 41.48
CA ALA A 403 13.39 6.21 41.47
C ALA A 403 11.92 5.86 41.74
N ILE A 404 11.41 4.79 41.11
CA ILE A 404 10.06 4.25 41.39
C ILE A 404 9.94 3.84 42.86
N VAL A 405 10.93 3.13 43.41
CA VAL A 405 10.91 2.73 44.83
C VAL A 405 10.88 3.96 45.75
N ALA A 406 11.64 5.01 45.43
CA ALA A 406 11.60 6.28 46.18
C ALA A 406 10.21 6.93 46.11
N TYR A 407 9.58 6.95 44.93
CA TYR A 407 8.23 7.46 44.76
C TYR A 407 7.18 6.63 45.50
N VAL A 408 7.28 5.30 45.50
CA VAL A 408 6.42 4.42 46.31
C VAL A 408 6.57 4.73 47.79
N ARG A 409 7.78 5.02 48.30
CA ARG A 409 7.96 5.47 49.69
C ARG A 409 7.34 6.83 49.96
N ALA A 410 7.40 7.75 49.01
CA ALA A 410 6.72 9.04 49.13
C ALA A 410 5.19 8.87 49.17
N LEU A 411 4.61 8.03 48.30
CA LEU A 411 3.20 7.66 48.35
C LEU A 411 2.82 7.08 49.72
N GLN A 412 3.58 6.10 50.21
CA GLN A 412 3.34 5.50 51.53
C GLN A 412 3.37 6.53 52.67
N ARG A 413 4.30 7.50 52.61
CA ARG A 413 4.41 8.60 53.59
C ARG A 413 3.29 9.62 53.45
N ALA A 414 2.78 9.86 52.24
CA ALA A 414 1.64 10.75 52.00
C ALA A 414 0.33 10.16 52.56
N HIS A 415 0.14 8.84 52.44
CA HIS A 415 -1.04 8.15 53.03
C HIS A 415 -0.93 7.97 54.55
N TYR A 416 0.30 7.79 55.07
CA TYR A 416 0.56 7.59 56.49
C TYR A 416 1.70 8.50 56.98
N PRO A 417 1.42 9.80 57.16
CA PRO A 417 2.43 10.78 57.57
C PRO A 417 2.95 10.46 58.98
N ARG A 418 4.24 10.71 59.21
CA ARG A 418 4.87 10.66 60.53
C ARG A 418 4.57 11.95 61.29
N ALA A 419 4.65 11.93 62.61
CA ALA A 419 4.45 13.12 63.44
C ALA A 419 5.34 14.32 63.02
N GLY A 420 6.58 14.05 62.59
CA GLY A 420 7.49 15.08 62.08
C GLY A 420 7.16 15.64 60.69
N ASP A 421 6.27 15.00 59.93
CA ASP A 421 5.87 15.47 58.58
C ASP A 421 4.90 16.65 58.69
N LEU A 422 4.03 16.64 59.70
CA LEU A 422 3.09 17.72 59.96
C LEU A 422 3.81 19.03 60.33
N ALA A 423 4.89 18.93 61.12
CA ALA A 423 5.73 20.08 61.48
C ALA A 423 6.50 20.65 60.26
N ALA A 424 6.79 19.82 59.24
CA ALA A 424 7.40 20.28 58.00
C ALA A 424 6.39 20.99 57.09
N VAL A 425 5.12 20.56 57.10
CA VAL A 425 4.04 21.17 56.31
C VAL A 425 3.63 22.54 56.87
N GLU A 426 3.62 22.74 58.19
CA GLU A 426 3.34 24.06 58.80
C GLU A 426 4.37 25.14 58.43
N ASN A 427 5.59 24.75 58.06
CA ASN A 427 6.64 25.66 57.59
C ASN A 427 6.58 25.95 56.07
N ILE A 428 5.70 25.27 55.33
CA ILE A 428 5.45 25.51 53.91
C ILE A 428 4.21 26.41 53.85
N GLY A 429 4.41 27.73 53.76
CA GLY A 429 3.33 28.69 53.59
C GLY A 429 2.41 28.33 52.40
N PRO A 430 1.19 28.90 52.33
CA PRO A 430 0.20 28.53 51.32
C PRO A 430 0.79 28.68 49.91
N ARG A 431 0.81 27.59 49.13
CA ARG A 431 1.13 27.66 47.70
C ARG A 431 0.04 28.45 46.99
N GLU A 432 0.42 29.54 46.33
CA GLU A 432 -0.43 30.21 45.35
C GLU A 432 -0.89 29.17 44.32
N ARG A 433 -2.21 29.05 44.17
CA ARG A 433 -2.79 28.26 43.09
C ARG A 433 -2.60 29.08 41.83
N ASP A 434 -1.65 28.69 40.98
CA ASP A 434 -1.65 29.17 39.59
C ASP A 434 -2.94 28.65 38.93
N GLY A 435 -3.91 29.54 38.84
CA GLY A 435 -5.15 29.35 38.09
C GLY A 435 -4.84 29.39 36.61
N GLY A 436 -4.65 28.22 36.01
CA GLY A 436 -4.80 28.02 34.58
C GLY A 436 -6.04 27.17 34.33
N GLU A 437 -7.13 27.82 33.91
CA GLU A 437 -8.30 27.18 33.29
C GLU A 437 -7.95 26.58 31.92
#